data_AF-A0A957X6B8-F1
#
_entry.id   AF-A0A957X6B8-F1
#
_cell.length_a   1.000
_cell.length_b   1.000
_cell.length_c   1.000
_cell.angle_alpha   90.00
_cell.angle_beta   90.00
_cell.angle_gamma   90.00
#
_symmetry.space_group_name_H-M   'P 1'
#
loop_
_entity.id
_entity.type
_entity.pdbx_description
1 polymer ?
#
loop_
_entity_poly.entity_id
_entity_poly.type
_entity_poly.pdbx_seq_one_letter_code
_entity_poly.pdbx_strand_id
1 'polypeptide(L)'
;MQKSEPALTDRHLQMLRDESAITSEVIAARGYHSLHVGNGTIEALTNLGFDHKQALGVARGDVLVIPICPPDGSSSAIMMRPDIPRKLEKKGKMLADGTFAQQVLKYEQPKGAANRLDVNPQCRADLADPAVDLWITEGIKKGDALVSAGLCTVALPGGVYGYLGANGKGASTVTADLDYIAWKSKTDGTRRRVFIVFDSDVMTKEPVKQALRRLSAILTNRGAYVVPVVLPSTPYGGKQGVDDFLAAGGTVVQLQQLAATSELSLTVLAGPAGNTRRLKTEDYIQTLAGMGYTFRMNDLDDTVECNGEPLTDATVARIKSHLRDHGIDTVNIAEDAWTAYASVNRYHPIRDYLRYLAWDGENHLGRLLGFFE
;
A
#
# COMPACT_ATOMS: atom_id res chain seq x y z
N MET A 1 -34.85 -13.82 -7.52
CA MET A 1 -34.67 -12.97 -8.72
C MET A 1 -33.20 -13.03 -9.11
N GLN A 2 -32.87 -13.63 -10.25
CA GLN A 2 -31.53 -13.51 -10.83
C GLN A 2 -31.28 -12.01 -11.10
N LYS A 3 -30.35 -11.39 -10.37
CA LYS A 3 -29.82 -10.08 -10.77
C LYS A 3 -29.15 -10.30 -12.12
N SER A 4 -29.68 -9.69 -13.18
CA SER A 4 -29.03 -9.68 -14.49
C SER A 4 -27.59 -9.21 -14.32
N GLU A 5 -26.64 -9.92 -14.93
CA GLU A 5 -25.24 -9.47 -14.95
C GLU A 5 -25.18 -8.01 -15.42
N PRO A 6 -24.35 -7.17 -14.79
CA PRO A 6 -24.17 -5.82 -15.27
C PRO A 6 -23.64 -5.86 -16.70
N ALA A 7 -24.21 -5.04 -17.59
CA ALA A 7 -23.76 -4.91 -18.97
C ALA A 7 -22.36 -4.25 -19.00
N LEU A 8 -21.33 -5.04 -18.75
CA LEU A 8 -19.93 -4.66 -18.88
C LEU A 8 -19.42 -5.08 -20.25
N THR A 9 -18.58 -4.23 -20.86
CA THR A 9 -17.81 -4.64 -22.03
C THR A 9 -16.71 -5.61 -21.61
N ASP A 10 -16.25 -6.48 -22.52
CA ASP A 10 -15.14 -7.41 -22.24
C ASP A 10 -13.91 -6.67 -21.71
N ARG A 11 -13.61 -5.50 -22.28
CA ARG A 11 -12.51 -4.64 -21.85
C ARG A 11 -12.69 -4.14 -20.42
N HIS A 12 -13.88 -3.67 -20.05
CA HIS A 12 -14.13 -3.20 -18.69
C HIS A 12 -14.14 -4.35 -17.69
N LEU A 13 -14.64 -5.53 -18.07
CA LEU A 13 -14.60 -6.72 -17.23
C LEU A 13 -13.15 -7.17 -16.99
N GLN A 14 -12.32 -7.24 -18.04
CA GLN A 14 -10.89 -7.53 -17.93
C GLN A 14 -10.18 -6.50 -17.03
N MET A 15 -10.47 -5.22 -17.21
CA MET A 15 -9.89 -4.14 -16.40
C MET A 15 -10.23 -4.24 -14.91
N LEU A 16 -11.43 -4.74 -14.55
CA LEU A 16 -11.86 -4.91 -13.17
C LEU A 16 -11.31 -6.21 -12.59
N ARG A 17 -11.52 -7.33 -13.28
CA ARG A 17 -11.22 -8.67 -12.79
C ARG A 17 -9.74 -9.00 -12.86
N ASP A 18 -9.14 -8.83 -14.04
CA ASP A 18 -7.81 -9.37 -14.33
C ASP A 18 -6.73 -8.33 -13.99
N GLU A 19 -6.94 -7.06 -14.34
CA GLU A 19 -5.98 -5.98 -14.07
C GLU A 19 -6.07 -5.39 -12.65
N SER A 20 -7.11 -5.70 -11.88
CA SER A 20 -7.31 -5.09 -10.55
C SER A 20 -7.78 -6.07 -9.48
N ALA A 21 -7.76 -7.38 -9.77
CA ALA A 21 -8.09 -8.44 -8.82
C ALA A 21 -9.47 -8.28 -8.15
N ILE A 22 -10.46 -7.74 -8.87
CA ILE A 22 -11.82 -7.59 -8.34
C ILE A 22 -12.66 -8.80 -8.70
N THR A 23 -13.19 -9.49 -7.71
CA THR A 23 -14.05 -10.67 -7.87
C THR A 23 -15.39 -10.31 -8.52
N SER A 24 -15.99 -11.27 -9.22
CA SER A 24 -17.30 -11.08 -9.87
C SER A 24 -18.40 -10.69 -8.88
N GLU A 25 -18.34 -11.23 -7.66
CA GLU A 25 -19.28 -10.93 -6.58
C GLU A 25 -19.20 -9.47 -6.16
N VAL A 26 -17.99 -8.93 -6.01
CA VAL A 26 -17.76 -7.52 -5.66
C VAL A 26 -18.16 -6.60 -6.81
N ILE A 27 -17.86 -6.98 -8.06
CA ILE A 27 -18.27 -6.24 -9.26
C ILE A 27 -19.80 -6.12 -9.32
N ALA A 28 -20.49 -7.25 -9.15
CA ALA A 28 -21.95 -7.32 -9.19
C ALA A 28 -22.60 -6.61 -7.99
N ALA A 29 -22.01 -6.71 -6.79
CA ALA A 29 -22.51 -6.05 -5.60
C ALA A 29 -22.45 -4.51 -5.73
N ARG A 30 -21.39 -3.97 -6.33
CA ARG A 30 -21.26 -2.53 -6.56
C ARG A 30 -22.18 -2.01 -7.67
N GLY A 31 -22.40 -2.80 -8.72
CA GLY A 31 -23.18 -2.38 -9.88
C GLY A 31 -22.38 -1.58 -10.91
N TYR A 32 -21.11 -1.92 -11.11
CA TYR A 32 -20.34 -1.44 -12.27
C TYR A 32 -21.10 -1.73 -13.56
N HIS A 33 -21.13 -0.80 -14.51
CA HIS A 33 -21.71 -1.05 -15.83
C HIS A 33 -21.05 -0.18 -16.90
N SER A 34 -21.20 -0.58 -18.16
CA SER A 34 -20.67 0.17 -19.30
C SER A 34 -21.77 0.94 -20.02
N LEU A 35 -21.44 2.13 -20.47
CA LEU A 35 -22.17 2.82 -21.52
C LEU A 35 -21.39 2.66 -22.82
N HIS A 36 -22.03 2.10 -23.84
CA HIS A 36 -21.41 1.90 -25.15
C HIS A 36 -21.33 3.21 -25.94
N VAL A 37 -20.26 3.37 -26.71
CA VAL A 37 -20.09 4.50 -27.63
C VAL A 37 -21.34 4.69 -28.52
N GLY A 38 -21.83 5.93 -28.60
CA GLY A 38 -23.01 6.27 -29.39
C GLY A 38 -23.85 7.41 -28.80
N ASN A 39 -24.88 7.82 -29.55
CA ASN A 39 -25.70 8.99 -29.22
C ASN A 39 -26.39 8.89 -27.85
N GLY A 40 -26.78 7.68 -27.42
CA GLY A 40 -27.42 7.47 -26.11
C GLY A 40 -26.49 7.70 -24.91
N THR A 41 -25.17 7.70 -25.09
CA THR A 41 -24.22 7.88 -23.99
C THR A 41 -24.22 9.29 -23.43
N ILE A 42 -24.43 10.31 -24.29
CA ILE A 42 -24.49 11.70 -23.82
C ILE A 42 -25.72 11.92 -22.92
N GLU A 43 -26.87 11.40 -23.35
CA GLU A 43 -28.12 11.46 -22.60
C GLU A 43 -28.02 10.67 -21.30
N ALA A 44 -27.50 9.44 -21.35
CA ALA A 44 -27.30 8.60 -20.16
C ALA A 44 -26.39 9.27 -19.11
N LEU A 45 -25.26 9.85 -19.53
CA LEU A 45 -24.36 10.57 -18.61
C LEU A 45 -25.01 11.85 -18.07
N THR A 46 -25.81 12.55 -18.87
CA THR A 46 -26.54 13.76 -18.43
C THR A 46 -27.61 13.39 -17.39
N ASN A 47 -28.33 12.28 -17.58
CA ASN A 47 -29.28 11.75 -16.61
C ASN A 47 -28.60 11.29 -15.29
N LEU A 48 -27.32 10.90 -15.37
CA LEU A 48 -26.47 10.61 -14.21
C LEU A 48 -25.88 11.88 -13.56
N GLY A 49 -26.21 13.08 -14.06
CA GLY A 49 -25.82 14.37 -13.49
C GLY A 49 -24.53 14.96 -14.02
N PHE A 50 -23.85 14.32 -14.98
CA PHE A 50 -22.68 14.93 -15.64
C PHE A 50 -23.12 16.11 -16.51
N ASP A 51 -22.32 17.19 -16.53
CA ASP A 51 -22.61 18.30 -17.43
C ASP A 51 -22.41 17.89 -18.90
N HIS A 52 -23.09 18.58 -19.83
CA HIS A 52 -23.03 18.26 -21.26
C HIS A 52 -21.59 18.25 -21.81
N LYS A 53 -20.68 19.06 -21.27
CA LYS A 53 -19.28 19.12 -21.72
C LYS A 53 -18.47 17.91 -21.20
N GLN A 54 -18.78 17.38 -20.02
CA GLN A 54 -18.26 16.12 -19.53
C GLN A 54 -18.74 14.98 -20.43
N ALA A 55 -20.05 14.87 -20.62
CA ALA A 55 -20.69 13.81 -21.40
C ALA A 55 -20.21 13.78 -22.87
N LEU A 56 -20.28 14.91 -23.58
CA LEU A 56 -19.82 15.03 -24.97
C LEU A 56 -18.33 14.71 -25.10
N GLY A 57 -17.51 15.12 -24.12
CA GLY A 57 -16.07 14.96 -24.19
C GLY A 57 -15.58 13.51 -24.06
N VAL A 58 -16.44 12.59 -23.59
CA VAL A 58 -16.10 11.17 -23.39
C VAL A 58 -16.87 10.22 -24.30
N ALA A 59 -18.00 10.65 -24.90
CA ALA A 59 -18.90 9.82 -25.70
C ALA A 59 -18.31 9.26 -27.02
N ARG A 60 -17.01 9.42 -27.26
CA ARG A 60 -16.25 8.86 -28.39
C ARG A 60 -15.70 7.45 -28.14
N GLY A 61 -15.90 6.91 -26.94
CA GLY A 61 -15.55 5.55 -26.56
C GLY A 61 -16.47 5.07 -25.45
N ASP A 62 -16.34 3.81 -25.08
CA ASP A 62 -17.11 3.24 -23.99
C ASP A 62 -16.76 3.90 -22.66
N VAL A 63 -17.72 3.95 -21.75
CA VAL A 63 -17.56 4.59 -20.44
C VAL A 63 -17.93 3.62 -19.35
N LEU A 64 -16.97 3.30 -18.49
CA LEU A 64 -17.24 2.56 -17.27
C LEU A 64 -17.88 3.51 -16.26
N VAL A 65 -19.08 3.17 -15.81
CA VAL A 65 -19.83 3.87 -14.79
C VAL A 65 -19.66 3.14 -13.46
N ILE A 66 -19.30 3.89 -12.44
CA ILE A 66 -18.91 3.40 -11.12
C ILE A 66 -19.79 4.08 -10.07
N PRO A 67 -20.74 3.34 -9.48
CA PRO A 67 -21.48 3.81 -8.30
C PRO A 67 -20.52 4.06 -7.13
N ILE A 68 -20.59 5.28 -6.59
CA ILE A 68 -20.03 5.63 -5.29
C ILE A 68 -21.11 5.27 -4.27
N CYS A 69 -20.76 4.49 -3.26
CA CYS A 69 -21.68 4.02 -2.24
C CYS A 69 -21.28 4.65 -0.91
N PRO A 70 -21.89 5.77 -0.51
CA PRO A 70 -21.52 6.42 0.74
C PRO A 70 -21.86 5.55 1.96
N PRO A 71 -21.16 5.75 3.09
CA PRO A 71 -21.33 4.92 4.29
C PRO A 71 -22.70 5.12 4.95
N ASP A 72 -23.34 6.27 4.75
CA ASP A 72 -24.68 6.58 5.26
C ASP A 72 -25.82 5.88 4.50
N GLY A 73 -25.52 5.17 3.41
CA GLY A 73 -26.51 4.50 2.56
C GLY A 73 -27.35 5.43 1.70
N SER A 74 -27.04 6.73 1.65
CA SER A 74 -27.67 7.68 0.73
C SER A 74 -27.46 7.29 -0.73
N SER A 75 -28.31 7.84 -1.63
CA SER A 75 -28.24 7.58 -3.06
C SER A 75 -26.81 7.70 -3.59
N SER A 76 -26.43 6.74 -4.43
CA SER A 76 -25.08 6.69 -4.95
C SER A 76 -24.72 7.95 -5.74
N ALA A 77 -23.67 8.64 -5.29
CA ALA A 77 -22.94 9.52 -6.19
C ALA A 77 -22.31 8.67 -7.30
N ILE A 78 -21.89 9.28 -8.40
CA ILE A 78 -21.41 8.53 -9.56
C ILE A 78 -20.02 9.02 -9.98
N MET A 79 -19.20 8.09 -10.44
CA MET A 79 -17.92 8.36 -11.09
C MET A 79 -17.89 7.65 -12.43
N MET A 80 -17.30 8.29 -13.43
CA MET A 80 -17.05 7.69 -14.73
C MET A 80 -15.56 7.48 -14.97
N ARG A 81 -15.22 6.42 -15.69
CA ARG A 81 -13.91 6.15 -16.26
C ARG A 81 -14.09 5.85 -17.75
N PRO A 82 -13.90 6.85 -18.63
CA PRO A 82 -14.00 6.65 -20.07
C PRO A 82 -12.77 5.94 -20.65
N ASP A 83 -12.98 5.12 -21.67
CA ASP A 83 -11.91 4.49 -22.44
C ASP A 83 -11.02 5.52 -23.16
N ILE A 84 -11.61 6.66 -23.54
CA ILE A 84 -10.89 7.78 -24.15
C ILE A 84 -11.06 9.04 -23.27
N PRO A 85 -10.24 9.19 -22.21
CA PRO A 85 -10.34 10.29 -21.27
C PRO A 85 -10.21 11.67 -21.88
N ARG A 86 -10.86 12.66 -21.25
CA ARG A 86 -10.64 14.07 -21.56
C ARG A 86 -9.24 14.48 -21.09
N LYS A 87 -8.69 15.48 -21.78
CA LYS A 87 -7.41 16.11 -21.44
C LYS A 87 -7.66 17.58 -21.14
N LEU A 88 -7.06 18.09 -20.06
CA LEU A 88 -7.12 19.50 -19.68
C LEU A 88 -5.72 20.10 -19.63
N GLU A 89 -5.60 21.35 -20.06
CA GLU A 89 -4.37 22.13 -19.90
C GLU A 89 -4.13 22.50 -18.44
N LYS A 90 -2.92 22.24 -17.94
CA LYS A 90 -2.43 22.78 -16.69
C LYS A 90 -1.88 24.18 -16.93
N LYS A 91 -2.76 25.18 -16.87
CA LYS A 91 -2.44 26.61 -17.11
C LYS A 91 -1.28 27.18 -16.26
N GLY A 92 -0.88 26.49 -15.19
CA GLY A 92 0.28 26.86 -14.35
C GLY A 92 1.60 26.17 -14.72
N LYS A 93 1.65 25.35 -15.77
CA LYS A 93 2.85 24.63 -16.20
C LYS A 93 3.03 24.72 -17.71
N MET A 94 3.57 25.85 -18.16
CA MET A 94 3.97 26.07 -19.55
C MET A 94 5.24 25.26 -19.86
N LEU A 95 5.28 24.66 -21.04
CA LEU A 95 6.40 23.90 -21.59
C LEU A 95 7.29 24.82 -22.43
N ALA A 96 8.49 24.33 -22.77
CA ALA A 96 9.48 25.09 -23.53
C ALA A 96 9.01 25.51 -24.93
N ASP A 97 8.05 24.77 -25.51
CA ASP A 97 7.45 25.03 -26.82
C ASP A 97 6.27 26.03 -26.77
N GLY A 98 6.00 26.64 -25.60
CA GLY A 98 4.89 27.57 -25.40
C GLY A 98 3.53 26.90 -25.17
N THR A 99 3.44 25.58 -25.17
CA THR A 99 2.21 24.84 -24.86
C THR A 99 2.05 24.60 -23.35
N PHE A 100 0.85 24.25 -22.88
CA PHE A 100 0.64 23.86 -21.48
C PHE A 100 0.69 22.35 -21.31
N ALA A 101 1.32 21.91 -20.21
CA ALA A 101 1.32 20.51 -19.83
C ALA A 101 -0.12 19.99 -19.70
N GLN A 102 -0.40 18.81 -20.27
CA GLN A 102 -1.73 18.22 -20.27
C GLN A 102 -1.96 17.34 -19.03
N GLN A 103 -3.18 17.35 -18.52
CA GLN A 103 -3.69 16.43 -17.50
C GLN A 103 -4.74 15.52 -18.11
N VAL A 104 -4.51 14.20 -18.03
CA VAL A 104 -5.49 13.19 -18.44
C VAL A 104 -6.46 12.95 -17.27
N LEU A 105 -7.75 13.16 -17.50
CA LEU A 105 -8.81 12.93 -16.52
C LEU A 105 -9.31 11.48 -16.59
N LYS A 106 -8.54 10.54 -16.03
CA LYS A 106 -8.88 9.11 -16.05
C LYS A 106 -10.18 8.79 -15.31
N TYR A 107 -10.53 9.58 -14.30
CA TYR A 107 -11.76 9.45 -13.53
C TYR A 107 -12.39 10.83 -13.37
N GLU A 108 -13.72 10.88 -13.45
CA GLU A 108 -14.48 12.10 -13.31
C GLU A 108 -15.77 11.87 -12.53
N GLN A 109 -16.15 12.83 -11.69
CA GLN A 109 -17.48 12.90 -11.07
C GLN A 109 -18.26 14.06 -11.70
N PRO A 110 -19.59 14.11 -11.55
CA PRO A 110 -20.38 15.27 -11.92
C PRO A 110 -19.75 16.57 -11.42
N LYS A 111 -19.71 17.58 -12.29
CA LYS A 111 -19.13 18.88 -11.93
C LYS A 111 -19.83 19.46 -10.70
N GLY A 112 -19.03 19.79 -9.67
CA GLY A 112 -19.54 20.34 -8.42
C GLY A 112 -20.01 19.28 -7.41
N ALA A 113 -19.90 17.99 -7.72
CA ALA A 113 -20.13 16.94 -6.75
C ALA A 113 -19.23 17.11 -5.52
N ALA A 114 -19.82 16.98 -4.34
CA ALA A 114 -19.07 16.95 -3.09
C ALA A 114 -18.31 15.63 -2.98
N ASN A 115 -17.11 15.67 -2.40
CA ASN A 115 -16.39 14.45 -2.07
C ASN A 115 -17.19 13.63 -1.05
N ARG A 116 -17.41 12.36 -1.39
CA ARG A 116 -17.97 11.34 -0.49
C ARG A 116 -16.93 10.24 -0.28
N LEU A 117 -16.94 9.65 0.91
CA LEU A 117 -16.28 8.35 1.11
C LEU A 117 -17.06 7.29 0.34
N ASP A 118 -16.35 6.24 -0.04
CA ASP A 118 -16.95 5.10 -0.74
C ASP A 118 -16.75 3.82 0.07
N VAL A 119 -17.82 3.04 0.23
CA VAL A 119 -17.81 1.74 0.89
C VAL A 119 -18.61 0.77 0.05
N ASN A 120 -17.96 -0.30 -0.42
CA ASN A 120 -18.66 -1.33 -1.18
C ASN A 120 -19.88 -1.83 -0.37
N PRO A 121 -21.04 -2.07 -0.98
CA PRO A 121 -22.22 -2.57 -0.27
C PRO A 121 -21.96 -3.77 0.64
N GLN A 122 -20.99 -4.64 0.29
CA GLN A 122 -20.59 -5.79 1.09
C GLN A 122 -19.95 -5.41 2.44
N CYS A 123 -19.27 -4.26 2.54
CA CYS A 123 -18.58 -3.83 3.77
C CYS A 123 -19.41 -2.91 4.67
N ARG A 124 -20.61 -2.49 4.23
CA ARG A 124 -21.37 -1.44 4.93
C ARG A 124 -21.76 -1.84 6.36
N ALA A 125 -22.13 -3.10 6.58
CA ALA A 125 -22.50 -3.59 7.91
C ALA A 125 -21.31 -3.55 8.89
N ASP A 126 -20.11 -3.90 8.40
CA ASP A 126 -18.88 -3.96 9.18
C ASP A 126 -18.36 -2.57 9.62
N LEU A 127 -18.89 -1.48 9.06
CA LEU A 127 -18.54 -0.12 9.51
C LEU A 127 -18.95 0.12 10.97
N ALA A 128 -20.03 -0.52 11.42
CA ALA A 128 -20.56 -0.39 12.77
C ALA A 128 -19.79 -1.21 13.81
N ASP A 129 -18.99 -2.19 13.38
CA ASP A 129 -18.22 -3.07 14.28
C ASP A 129 -16.75 -2.62 14.38
N PRO A 130 -16.31 -2.07 15.52
CA PRO A 130 -14.92 -1.66 15.72
C PRO A 130 -13.95 -2.83 15.94
N ALA A 131 -14.43 -4.07 16.08
CA ALA A 131 -13.58 -5.27 16.14
C ALA A 131 -13.11 -5.73 14.76
N VAL A 132 -13.80 -5.33 13.69
CA VAL A 132 -13.39 -5.62 12.31
C VAL A 132 -12.36 -4.59 11.87
N ASP A 133 -11.17 -5.05 11.47
CA ASP A 133 -10.13 -4.18 10.92
C ASP A 133 -10.65 -3.40 9.70
N LEU A 134 -10.35 -2.11 9.64
CA LEU A 134 -10.73 -1.27 8.51
C LEU A 134 -9.52 -0.98 7.63
N TRP A 135 -9.70 -1.03 6.32
CA TRP A 135 -8.71 -0.60 5.35
C TRP A 135 -9.16 0.68 4.66
N ILE A 136 -8.22 1.60 4.41
CA ILE A 136 -8.46 2.84 3.68
C ILE A 136 -7.45 2.97 2.55
N THR A 137 -7.94 3.23 1.34
CA THR A 137 -7.13 3.46 0.14
C THR A 137 -7.74 4.54 -0.74
N GLU A 138 -7.00 5.08 -1.70
CA GLU A 138 -7.54 5.94 -2.75
C GLU A 138 -8.20 5.16 -3.87
N GLY A 139 -9.24 5.73 -4.47
CA GLY A 139 -9.87 5.17 -5.66
C GLY A 139 -10.69 3.90 -5.42
N ILE A 140 -11.80 3.79 -6.14
CA ILE A 140 -12.81 2.76 -5.88
C ILE A 140 -12.33 1.35 -6.28
N LYS A 141 -11.62 1.22 -7.41
CA LYS A 141 -11.10 -0.08 -7.87
C LYS A 141 -10.14 -0.72 -6.85
N LYS A 142 -9.29 0.09 -6.22
CA LYS A 142 -8.38 -0.34 -5.15
C LYS A 142 -9.13 -0.77 -3.90
N GLY A 143 -10.15 0.00 -3.55
CA GLY A 143 -11.08 -0.37 -2.48
C GLY A 143 -11.69 -1.74 -2.74
N ASP A 144 -12.26 -1.94 -3.92
CA ASP A 144 -12.91 -3.20 -4.30
C ASP A 144 -11.95 -4.38 -4.46
N ALA A 145 -10.68 -4.15 -4.79
CA ALA A 145 -9.65 -5.17 -4.77
C ALA A 145 -9.42 -5.68 -3.33
N LEU A 146 -9.36 -4.77 -2.35
CA LEU A 146 -9.27 -5.14 -0.93
C LEU A 146 -10.54 -5.84 -0.43
N VAL A 147 -11.73 -5.39 -0.85
CA VAL A 147 -12.99 -6.08 -0.54
C VAL A 147 -13.00 -7.50 -1.11
N SER A 148 -12.50 -7.66 -2.34
CA SER A 148 -12.34 -8.98 -2.98
C SER A 148 -11.37 -9.89 -2.23
N ALA A 149 -10.40 -9.31 -1.52
CA ALA A 149 -9.49 -10.02 -0.62
C ALA A 149 -10.09 -10.27 0.79
N GLY A 150 -11.38 -9.96 1.00
CA GLY A 150 -12.10 -10.21 2.25
C GLY A 150 -11.92 -9.12 3.32
N LEU A 151 -11.53 -7.90 2.93
CA LEU A 151 -11.22 -6.81 3.86
C LEU A 151 -12.32 -5.75 3.88
N CYS A 152 -12.77 -5.36 5.07
CA CYS A 152 -13.65 -4.21 5.24
C CYS A 152 -12.92 -2.93 4.82
N THR A 153 -13.40 -2.26 3.77
CA THR A 153 -12.64 -1.19 3.10
C THR A 153 -13.46 0.07 2.84
N VAL A 154 -12.84 1.22 3.09
CA VAL A 154 -13.31 2.55 2.69
C VAL A 154 -12.36 3.09 1.61
N ALA A 155 -12.88 3.41 0.44
CA ALA A 155 -12.14 4.09 -0.60
C ALA A 155 -12.33 5.62 -0.54
N LEU A 156 -11.32 6.34 -1.03
CA LEU A 156 -11.33 7.80 -1.23
C LEU A 156 -11.42 8.12 -2.73
N PRO A 157 -12.62 8.30 -3.33
CA PRO A 157 -12.79 8.55 -4.76
C PRO A 157 -12.08 9.83 -5.24
N GLY A 158 -12.03 10.86 -4.39
CA GLY A 158 -11.33 12.14 -4.65
C GLY A 158 -9.80 12.07 -4.56
N GLY A 159 -9.22 10.87 -4.54
CA GLY A 159 -7.80 10.64 -4.30
C GLY A 159 -7.44 10.73 -2.82
N VAL A 160 -6.15 10.88 -2.52
CA VAL A 160 -5.63 10.84 -1.14
C VAL A 160 -6.17 11.94 -0.21
N TYR A 161 -6.76 13.02 -0.75
CA TYR A 161 -7.48 14.05 0.01
C TYR A 161 -9.00 13.93 -0.08
N GLY A 162 -9.53 12.82 -0.59
CA GLY A 162 -10.98 12.59 -0.77
C GLY A 162 -11.79 12.59 0.53
N TYR A 163 -11.13 12.56 1.69
CA TYR A 163 -11.75 12.76 3.01
C TYR A 163 -12.00 14.24 3.34
N LEU A 164 -11.64 15.18 2.45
CA LEU A 164 -11.89 16.60 2.58
C LEU A 164 -12.96 17.06 1.59
N GLY A 165 -13.85 17.93 2.03
CA GLY A 165 -14.76 18.71 1.19
C GLY A 165 -14.48 20.21 1.31
N ALA A 166 -15.34 21.01 0.69
CA ALA A 166 -15.37 22.46 0.84
C ALA A 166 -16.67 22.88 1.52
N ASN A 167 -16.61 23.81 2.47
CA ASN A 167 -17.82 24.43 3.02
C ASN A 167 -18.39 25.47 2.04
N GLY A 168 -19.56 26.05 2.37
CA GLY A 168 -20.21 27.06 1.53
C GLY A 168 -19.41 28.35 1.28
N LYS A 169 -18.28 28.55 1.99
CA LYS A 169 -17.34 29.67 1.78
C LYS A 169 -16.04 29.21 1.10
N GLY A 170 -15.96 27.98 0.63
CA GLY A 170 -14.79 27.42 -0.06
C GLY A 170 -13.65 26.93 0.83
N ALA A 171 -13.81 26.95 2.16
CA ALA A 171 -12.77 26.45 3.06
C ALA A 171 -12.80 24.92 3.16
N SER A 172 -11.61 24.30 3.23
CA SER A 172 -11.47 22.84 3.34
C SER A 172 -11.98 22.34 4.69
N THR A 173 -12.85 21.35 4.68
CA THR A 173 -13.44 20.71 5.87
C THR A 173 -13.36 19.19 5.75
N VAL A 174 -13.32 18.49 6.88
CA VAL A 174 -13.37 17.01 6.89
C VAL A 174 -14.79 16.57 6.58
N THR A 175 -14.96 15.55 5.73
CA THR A 175 -16.28 15.02 5.40
C THR A 175 -16.99 14.44 6.62
N ALA A 176 -18.31 14.64 6.71
CA ALA A 176 -19.17 14.05 7.73
C ALA A 176 -19.32 12.53 7.57
N ASP A 177 -18.97 11.97 6.41
CA ASP A 177 -19.02 10.53 6.16
C ASP A 177 -18.16 9.72 7.16
N LEU A 178 -17.11 10.32 7.73
CA LEU A 178 -16.28 9.67 8.76
C LEU A 178 -17.05 9.40 10.07
N ASP A 179 -18.17 10.08 10.29
CA ASP A 179 -18.96 9.93 11.52
C ASP A 179 -19.90 8.71 11.46
N TYR A 180 -20.01 8.04 10.30
CA TYR A 180 -20.73 6.78 10.11
C TYR A 180 -19.90 5.53 10.40
N ILE A 181 -18.63 5.70 10.82
CA ILE A 181 -17.69 4.61 11.06
C ILE A 181 -17.44 4.50 12.57
N ALA A 182 -17.59 3.30 13.12
CA ALA A 182 -17.22 3.03 14.51
C ALA A 182 -15.68 2.97 14.61
N TRP A 183 -15.07 3.92 15.32
CA TRP A 183 -13.61 4.02 15.48
C TRP A 183 -13.06 3.34 16.73
N LYS A 184 -13.91 3.07 17.71
CA LYS A 184 -13.58 2.37 18.95
C LYS A 184 -14.83 1.74 19.56
N SER A 185 -14.65 0.68 20.31
CA SER A 185 -15.68 0.09 21.14
C SER A 185 -16.13 1.08 22.22
N LYS A 186 -17.44 1.20 22.40
CA LYS A 186 -18.02 2.00 23.49
C LYS A 186 -18.02 1.26 24.83
N THR A 187 -17.89 -0.07 24.80
CA THR A 187 -17.99 -0.92 25.99
C THR A 187 -16.69 -0.88 26.81
N ASP A 188 -15.55 -1.04 26.16
CA ASP A 188 -14.23 -1.16 26.79
C ASP A 188 -13.22 -0.11 26.30
N GLY A 189 -13.61 0.73 25.33
CA GLY A 189 -12.73 1.75 24.76
C GLY A 189 -11.69 1.22 23.77
N THR A 190 -11.72 -0.08 23.43
CA THR A 190 -10.77 -0.70 22.50
C THR A 190 -10.82 0.00 21.15
N ARG A 191 -9.66 0.45 20.67
CA ARG A 191 -9.54 1.20 19.41
C ARG A 191 -9.66 0.26 18.22
N ARG A 192 -10.42 0.64 17.18
CA ARG A 192 -10.45 -0.07 15.91
C ARG A 192 -9.11 0.08 15.21
N ARG A 193 -8.54 -1.02 14.71
CA ARG A 193 -7.35 -0.97 13.87
C ARG A 193 -7.73 -0.51 12.48
N VAL A 194 -7.00 0.48 11.96
CA VAL A 194 -7.26 1.09 10.65
C VAL A 194 -5.98 1.10 9.83
N PHE A 195 -5.93 0.29 8.78
CA PHE A 195 -4.83 0.27 7.84
C PHE A 195 -5.03 1.34 6.77
N ILE A 196 -4.03 2.19 6.54
CA ILE A 196 -4.07 3.16 5.41
C ILE A 196 -3.03 2.71 4.39
N VAL A 197 -3.49 2.29 3.21
CA VAL A 197 -2.66 1.84 2.10
C VAL A 197 -2.86 2.76 0.91
N PHE A 198 -1.94 3.71 0.75
CA PHE A 198 -1.88 4.53 -0.46
C PHE A 198 -0.91 3.94 -1.48
N ASP A 199 -1.02 4.37 -2.74
CA ASP A 199 -0.07 4.00 -3.78
C ASP A 199 1.37 4.29 -3.34
N SER A 200 2.33 3.53 -3.86
CA SER A 200 3.76 3.65 -3.52
C SER A 200 4.36 5.04 -3.78
N ASP A 201 3.66 5.88 -4.56
CA ASP A 201 3.89 7.32 -4.68
C ASP A 201 4.03 8.05 -3.32
N VAL A 202 3.41 7.53 -2.26
CA VAL A 202 3.51 8.09 -0.90
C VAL A 202 4.95 8.15 -0.40
N MET A 203 5.85 7.30 -0.92
CA MET A 203 7.27 7.32 -0.54
C MET A 203 8.04 8.50 -1.15
N THR A 204 7.61 8.99 -2.31
CA THR A 204 8.37 10.00 -3.07
C THR A 204 7.68 11.37 -3.11
N LYS A 205 6.34 11.41 -3.02
CA LYS A 205 5.56 12.65 -3.18
C LYS A 205 5.18 13.25 -1.83
N GLU A 206 5.82 14.36 -1.47
CA GLU A 206 5.55 15.08 -0.22
C GLU A 206 4.06 15.45 -0.01
N PRO A 207 3.29 15.91 -1.03
CA PRO A 207 1.86 16.17 -0.84
C PRO A 207 1.05 14.93 -0.44
N VAL A 208 1.48 13.74 -0.86
CA VAL A 208 0.85 12.45 -0.52
C VAL A 208 1.21 12.05 0.91
N LYS A 209 2.46 12.25 1.33
CA LYS A 209 2.88 12.08 2.74
C LYS A 209 2.07 12.98 3.68
N GLN A 210 1.86 14.23 3.28
CA GLN A 210 1.04 15.18 4.06
C GLN A 210 -0.42 14.72 4.15
N ALA A 211 -1.00 14.18 3.08
CA ALA A 211 -2.35 13.62 3.10
C ALA A 211 -2.45 12.46 4.09
N LEU A 212 -1.50 11.51 4.02
CA LEU A 212 -1.43 10.37 4.93
C LEU A 212 -1.30 10.80 6.39
N ARG A 213 -0.36 11.72 6.70
CA ARG A 213 -0.17 12.26 8.06
C ARG A 213 -1.45 12.93 8.57
N ARG A 214 -2.08 13.77 7.75
CA ARG A 214 -3.30 14.50 8.13
C ARG A 214 -4.46 13.55 8.38
N LEU A 215 -4.70 12.58 7.49
CA LEU A 215 -5.74 11.57 7.68
C LEU A 215 -5.49 10.76 8.95
N SER A 216 -4.26 10.28 9.14
CA SER A 216 -3.88 9.51 10.33
C SER A 216 -4.14 10.27 11.62
N ALA A 217 -3.77 11.55 11.69
CA ALA A 217 -4.04 12.40 12.85
C ALA A 217 -5.54 12.57 13.11
N ILE A 218 -6.34 12.79 12.05
CA ILE A 218 -7.80 12.93 12.14
C ILE A 218 -8.44 11.66 12.72
N LEU A 219 -8.02 10.48 12.26
CA LEU A 219 -8.59 9.19 12.69
C LEU A 219 -8.11 8.81 14.09
N THR A 220 -6.84 9.04 14.41
CA THR A 220 -6.31 8.84 15.77
C THR A 220 -7.06 9.72 16.79
N ASN A 221 -7.33 10.98 16.45
CA ASN A 221 -8.12 11.88 17.30
C ASN A 221 -9.58 11.43 17.48
N ARG A 222 -10.12 10.66 16.52
CA ARG A 222 -11.44 10.01 16.63
C ARG A 222 -11.42 8.70 17.42
N GLY A 223 -10.24 8.23 17.83
CA GLY A 223 -10.08 7.04 18.67
C GLY A 223 -9.68 5.77 17.91
N ALA A 224 -9.29 5.87 16.65
CA ALA A 224 -8.74 4.73 15.91
C ALA A 224 -7.29 4.41 16.31
N TYR A 225 -6.87 3.18 16.06
CA TYR A 225 -5.47 2.76 16.02
C TYR A 225 -5.05 2.68 14.55
N VAL A 226 -4.49 3.78 14.03
CA VAL A 226 -4.10 3.86 12.62
C VAL A 226 -2.76 3.16 12.40
N VAL A 227 -2.64 2.40 11.33
CA VAL A 227 -1.42 1.71 10.91
C VAL A 227 -1.19 1.98 9.42
N PRO A 228 -0.24 2.85 9.05
CA PRO A 228 0.11 3.03 7.64
C PRO A 228 0.74 1.75 7.07
N VAL A 229 0.39 1.46 5.82
CA VAL A 229 0.95 0.38 5.00
C VAL A 229 1.64 1.03 3.80
N VAL A 230 2.93 0.78 3.67
CA VAL A 230 3.72 1.31 2.56
C VAL A 230 3.98 0.20 1.56
N LEU A 231 3.43 0.35 0.36
CA LEU A 231 3.68 -0.57 -0.73
C LEU A 231 5.10 -0.36 -1.30
N PRO A 232 5.82 -1.43 -1.65
CA PRO A 232 7.06 -1.31 -2.39
C PRO A 232 6.79 -0.72 -3.79
N SER A 233 7.84 -0.22 -4.43
CA SER A 233 7.76 0.03 -5.88
C SER A 233 7.63 -1.30 -6.61
N THR A 234 7.08 -1.28 -7.82
CA THR A 234 7.15 -2.46 -8.71
C THR A 234 8.62 -2.86 -8.93
N PRO A 235 8.92 -4.12 -9.32
CA PRO A 235 10.30 -4.57 -9.56
C PRO A 235 11.11 -3.71 -10.53
N TYR A 236 10.46 -2.90 -11.37
CA TYR A 236 11.07 -1.98 -12.33
C TYR A 236 11.09 -0.51 -11.87
N GLY A 237 10.86 -0.25 -10.58
CA GLY A 237 10.85 1.11 -10.01
C GLY A 237 9.60 1.93 -10.37
N GLY A 238 8.59 1.31 -10.97
CA GLY A 238 7.31 1.94 -11.27
C GLY A 238 6.39 2.06 -10.05
N LYS A 239 5.46 3.00 -10.12
CA LYS A 239 4.36 3.17 -9.17
C LYS A 239 3.54 1.88 -9.06
N GLN A 240 3.16 1.50 -7.84
CA GLN A 240 2.31 0.35 -7.54
C GLN A 240 1.13 0.78 -6.67
N GLY A 241 -0.09 0.41 -7.07
CA GLY A 241 -1.26 0.45 -6.22
C GLY A 241 -1.55 -0.90 -5.56
N VAL A 242 -2.46 -0.91 -4.59
CA VAL A 242 -2.83 -2.14 -3.87
C VAL A 242 -3.59 -3.14 -4.77
N ASP A 243 -4.36 -2.64 -5.73
CA ASP A 243 -4.97 -3.44 -6.81
C ASP A 243 -3.91 -4.12 -7.67
N ASP A 244 -2.88 -3.37 -8.09
CA ASP A 244 -1.77 -3.92 -8.88
C ASP A 244 -0.98 -4.98 -8.08
N PHE A 245 -0.76 -4.73 -6.78
CA PHE A 245 -0.07 -5.67 -5.88
C PHE A 245 -0.83 -7.00 -5.74
N LEU A 246 -2.15 -6.93 -5.51
CA LEU A 246 -3.00 -8.12 -5.40
C LEU A 246 -3.13 -8.86 -6.74
N ALA A 247 -3.27 -8.13 -7.86
CA ALA A 247 -3.31 -8.73 -9.20
C ALA A 247 -1.99 -9.44 -9.57
N ALA A 248 -0.86 -8.99 -9.03
CA ALA A 248 0.44 -9.63 -9.19
C ALA A 248 0.67 -10.85 -8.27
N GLY A 249 -0.35 -11.29 -7.50
CA GLY A 249 -0.26 -12.42 -6.58
C GLY A 249 0.19 -12.05 -5.15
N GLY A 250 0.24 -10.76 -4.83
CA GLY A 250 0.43 -10.29 -3.47
C GLY A 250 -0.72 -10.70 -2.56
N THR A 251 -0.43 -10.90 -1.27
CA THR A 251 -1.39 -11.42 -0.29
C THR A 251 -1.72 -10.41 0.81
N VAL A 252 -2.87 -10.60 1.45
CA VAL A 252 -3.26 -9.82 2.65
C VAL A 252 -2.22 -9.95 3.76
N VAL A 253 -1.63 -11.14 3.94
CA VAL A 253 -0.58 -11.37 4.93
C VAL A 253 0.64 -10.50 4.66
N GLN A 254 1.06 -10.39 3.40
CA GLN A 254 2.16 -9.49 3.02
C GLN A 254 1.79 -8.02 3.25
N LEU A 255 0.56 -7.59 2.94
CA LEU A 255 0.11 -6.23 3.26
C LEU A 255 0.17 -5.94 4.76
N GLN A 256 -0.21 -6.90 5.60
CA GLN A 256 -0.11 -6.78 7.06
C GLN A 256 1.34 -6.77 7.55
N GLN A 257 2.25 -7.49 6.89
CA GLN A 257 3.70 -7.45 7.19
C GLN A 257 4.34 -6.12 6.79
N LEU A 258 3.83 -5.45 5.75
CA LEU A 258 4.23 -4.10 5.37
C LEU A 258 3.70 -3.02 6.33
N ALA A 259 2.77 -3.37 7.22
CA ALA A 259 2.23 -2.45 8.19
C ALA A 259 3.28 -2.14 9.27
N ALA A 260 3.53 -0.85 9.51
CA ALA A 260 4.46 -0.36 10.55
C ALA A 260 5.96 -0.73 10.38
N THR A 261 6.39 -1.25 9.23
CA THR A 261 7.80 -1.60 8.98
C THR A 261 8.62 -0.47 8.35
N SER A 262 7.98 0.52 7.75
CA SER A 262 8.68 1.66 7.13
C SER A 262 8.85 2.86 8.07
N GLU A 263 9.93 3.63 7.89
CA GLU A 263 10.15 4.90 8.60
C GLU A 263 8.98 5.88 8.43
N LEU A 264 8.35 5.89 7.25
CA LEU A 264 7.17 6.70 7.02
C LEU A 264 6.01 6.27 7.93
N SER A 265 5.82 4.98 8.13
CA SER A 265 4.80 4.46 9.06
C SER A 265 5.12 4.89 10.49
N LEU A 266 6.38 4.76 10.91
CA LEU A 266 6.82 5.17 12.24
C LEU A 266 6.67 6.69 12.49
N THR A 267 6.99 7.53 11.50
CA THR A 267 6.85 8.99 11.61
C THR A 267 5.39 9.44 11.63
N VAL A 268 4.51 8.76 10.88
CA VAL A 268 3.06 9.03 10.91
C VAL A 268 2.47 8.62 12.26
N LEU A 269 2.91 7.50 12.84
CA LEU A 269 2.49 7.01 14.15
C LEU A 269 2.99 7.87 15.33
N ALA A 270 4.15 8.50 15.19
CA ALA A 270 4.77 9.32 16.23
C ALA A 270 4.07 10.68 16.45
N GLY A 271 3.22 11.14 15.51
CA GLY A 271 2.53 12.44 15.61
C GLY A 271 3.46 13.67 15.53
N PRO A 272 2.92 14.91 15.60
CA PRO A 272 3.71 16.15 15.52
C PRO A 272 4.52 16.47 16.78
N ALA A 273 4.31 15.75 17.89
CA ALA A 273 5.09 15.86 19.11
C ALA A 273 5.75 14.49 19.37
N GLY A 274 7.07 14.45 19.21
CA GLY A 274 7.82 13.21 19.02
C GLY A 274 7.64 12.15 20.09
N ASN A 275 7.50 10.91 19.62
CA ASN A 275 8.26 9.79 20.16
C ASN A 275 8.39 8.73 19.06
N THR A 276 9.47 8.81 18.28
CA THR A 276 9.84 7.73 17.36
C THR A 276 10.09 6.48 18.20
N ARG A 277 9.38 5.37 17.95
CA ARG A 277 9.87 4.07 18.44
C ARG A 277 11.18 3.81 17.71
N ARG A 278 12.28 4.08 18.38
CA ARG A 278 13.62 3.78 17.89
C ARG A 278 13.70 2.27 17.69
N LEU A 279 13.96 1.83 16.45
CA LEU A 279 14.22 0.42 16.15
C LEU A 279 15.33 -0.07 17.09
N LYS A 280 15.05 -1.17 17.78
CA LYS A 280 16.03 -1.84 18.64
C LYS A 280 16.90 -2.73 17.77
N THR A 281 18.08 -3.08 18.27
CA THR A 281 19.01 -4.03 17.62
C THR A 281 18.29 -5.29 17.12
N GLU A 282 17.42 -5.87 17.95
CA GLU A 282 16.62 -7.05 17.62
C GLU A 282 15.73 -6.87 16.38
N ASP A 283 15.13 -5.69 16.21
CA ASP A 283 14.23 -5.41 15.08
C ASP A 283 15.00 -5.45 13.74
N TYR A 284 16.26 -4.98 13.72
CA TYR A 284 17.13 -5.06 12.53
C TYR A 284 17.50 -6.51 12.21
N ILE A 285 17.85 -7.30 13.23
CA ILE A 285 18.26 -8.70 13.05
C ILE A 285 17.10 -9.53 12.49
N GLN A 286 15.89 -9.39 13.04
CA GLN A 286 14.71 -10.11 12.55
C GLN A 286 14.37 -9.74 11.11
N THR A 287 14.48 -8.45 10.77
CA THR A 287 14.24 -7.96 9.41
C THR A 287 15.25 -8.54 8.42
N LEU A 288 16.54 -8.53 8.77
CA LEU A 288 17.60 -9.09 7.95
C LEU A 288 17.48 -10.61 7.81
N ALA A 289 17.13 -11.32 8.88
CA ALA A 289 16.86 -12.76 8.85
C ALA A 289 15.69 -13.10 7.92
N GLY A 290 14.61 -12.29 7.93
CA GLY A 290 13.49 -12.41 7.00
C GLY A 290 13.88 -12.23 5.53
N MET A 291 14.95 -11.48 5.24
CA MET A 291 15.54 -11.33 3.91
C MET A 291 16.56 -12.43 3.55
N GLY A 292 16.76 -13.42 4.43
CA GLY A 292 17.71 -14.51 4.23
C GLY A 292 19.16 -14.15 4.54
N TYR A 293 19.40 -13.12 5.36
CA TYR A 293 20.74 -12.80 5.87
C TYR A 293 20.96 -13.44 7.24
N THR A 294 22.13 -14.04 7.40
CA THR A 294 22.62 -14.60 8.66
C THR A 294 24.00 -14.04 8.94
N PHE A 295 24.30 -13.75 10.20
CA PHE A 295 25.57 -13.13 10.60
C PHE A 295 26.23 -13.93 11.72
N ARG A 296 27.54 -14.21 11.58
CA ARG A 296 28.37 -14.88 12.58
C ARG A 296 29.75 -14.24 12.61
N MET A 297 30.49 -14.43 13.71
CA MET A 297 31.85 -13.91 13.85
C MET A 297 32.85 -15.05 13.99
N ASN A 298 33.92 -14.99 13.21
CA ASN A 298 35.00 -15.98 13.20
C ASN A 298 35.93 -15.75 14.40
N ASP A 299 36.16 -16.79 15.21
CA ASP A 299 37.01 -16.73 16.40
C ASP A 299 38.51 -16.51 16.12
N LEU A 300 38.97 -16.71 14.88
CA LEU A 300 40.39 -16.58 14.54
C LEU A 300 40.82 -15.14 14.30
N ASP A 301 39.95 -14.32 13.72
CA ASP A 301 40.31 -12.99 13.21
C ASP A 301 39.22 -11.92 13.45
N ASP A 302 38.16 -12.27 14.18
CA ASP A 302 36.99 -11.41 14.44
C ASP A 302 36.25 -10.94 13.17
N THR A 303 36.50 -11.57 12.01
CA THR A 303 35.80 -11.25 10.77
C THR A 303 34.30 -11.59 10.91
N VAL A 304 33.44 -10.63 10.58
CA VAL A 304 32.00 -10.87 10.44
C VAL A 304 31.76 -11.56 9.11
N GLU A 305 31.01 -12.65 9.13
CA GLU A 305 30.57 -13.39 7.95
C GLU A 305 29.07 -13.22 7.75
N CYS A 306 28.66 -13.07 6.49
CA CYS A 306 27.26 -13.03 6.07
C CYS A 306 26.98 -14.24 5.19
N ASN A 307 26.02 -15.08 5.60
CA ASN A 307 25.65 -16.31 4.89
C ASN A 307 26.84 -17.27 4.63
N GLY A 308 27.80 -17.31 5.55
CA GLY A 308 28.98 -18.18 5.49
C GLY A 308 30.16 -17.62 4.70
N GLU A 309 30.05 -16.40 4.18
CA GLU A 309 31.13 -15.73 3.45
C GLU A 309 31.58 -14.45 4.19
N PRO A 310 32.88 -14.08 4.14
CA PRO A 310 33.36 -12.83 4.72
C PRO A 310 32.55 -11.61 4.26
N LEU A 311 32.17 -10.76 5.21
CA LEU A 311 31.39 -9.56 4.92
C LEU A 311 32.28 -8.52 4.22
N THR A 312 32.00 -8.27 2.94
CA THR A 312 32.71 -7.28 2.12
C THR A 312 31.92 -5.97 1.99
N ASP A 313 32.61 -4.87 1.63
CA ASP A 313 31.97 -3.57 1.35
C ASP A 313 30.83 -3.67 0.33
N ALA A 314 30.99 -4.53 -0.69
CA ALA A 314 29.95 -4.77 -1.70
C ALA A 314 28.72 -5.46 -1.08
N THR A 315 28.91 -6.43 -0.19
CA THR A 315 27.82 -7.08 0.54
C THR A 315 27.16 -6.13 1.53
N VAL A 316 27.94 -5.30 2.24
CA VAL A 316 27.40 -4.24 3.12
C VAL A 316 26.54 -3.27 2.32
N ALA A 317 27.03 -2.76 1.19
CA ALA A 317 26.27 -1.86 0.33
C ALA A 317 24.97 -2.51 -0.16
N ARG A 318 25.00 -3.79 -0.52
CA ARG A 318 23.80 -4.56 -0.91
C ARG A 318 22.80 -4.68 0.23
N ILE A 319 23.24 -5.04 1.45
CA ILE A 319 22.38 -5.13 2.64
C ILE A 319 21.75 -3.77 2.94
N LYS A 320 22.55 -2.69 2.93
CA LYS A 320 22.06 -1.32 3.16
C LYS A 320 21.06 -0.88 2.08
N SER A 321 21.27 -1.28 0.83
CA SER A 321 20.29 -1.01 -0.24
C SER A 321 19.01 -1.80 -0.03
N HIS A 322 19.07 -3.10 0.28
CA HIS A 322 17.89 -3.89 0.62
C HIS A 322 17.11 -3.30 1.81
N LEU A 323 17.79 -2.84 2.86
CA LEU A 323 17.14 -2.17 4.00
C LEU A 323 16.38 -0.91 3.57
N ARG A 324 16.98 -0.06 2.72
CA ARG A 324 16.32 1.14 2.17
C ARG A 324 15.15 0.78 1.27
N ASP A 325 15.29 -0.25 0.44
CA ASP A 325 14.22 -0.77 -0.42
C ASP A 325 13.03 -1.30 0.42
N HIS A 326 13.29 -1.71 1.66
CA HIS A 326 12.29 -2.11 2.65
C HIS A 326 11.91 -0.99 3.64
N GLY A 327 12.32 0.25 3.37
CA GLY A 327 11.90 1.44 4.11
C GLY A 327 12.61 1.67 5.45
N ILE A 328 13.80 1.08 5.64
CA ILE A 328 14.69 1.31 6.78
C ILE A 328 15.88 2.16 6.30
N ASP A 329 15.86 3.46 6.61
CA ASP A 329 16.87 4.42 6.14
C ASP A 329 18.02 4.62 7.15
N THR A 330 17.84 4.18 8.40
CA THR A 330 18.87 4.10 9.46
C THR A 330 19.89 2.96 9.25
N VAL A 331 20.38 2.81 8.02
CA VAL A 331 21.26 1.72 7.57
C VAL A 331 22.59 1.62 8.32
N ASN A 332 23.07 2.72 8.91
CA ASN A 332 24.29 2.70 9.72
C ASN A 332 24.05 2.10 11.12
N ILE A 333 22.83 2.21 11.66
CA ILE A 333 22.46 1.55 12.93
C ILE A 333 22.33 0.04 12.73
N ALA A 334 21.86 -0.37 11.55
CA ALA A 334 21.82 -1.78 11.19
C ALA A 334 23.22 -2.41 11.22
N GLU A 335 24.25 -1.65 10.85
CA GLU A 335 25.63 -2.12 10.86
C GLU A 335 26.17 -2.45 12.24
N ASP A 336 25.94 -1.54 13.19
CA ASP A 336 26.23 -1.81 14.60
C ASP A 336 25.43 -3.03 15.10
N ALA A 337 24.18 -3.17 14.63
CA ALA A 337 23.29 -4.24 15.07
C ALA A 337 23.76 -5.63 14.60
N TRP A 338 24.07 -5.82 13.31
CA TRP A 338 24.54 -7.12 12.83
C TRP A 338 25.94 -7.46 13.36
N THR A 339 26.78 -6.46 13.62
CA THR A 339 28.10 -6.66 14.22
C THR A 339 27.97 -7.13 15.68
N ALA A 340 27.10 -6.49 16.46
CA ALA A 340 26.80 -6.91 17.83
C ALA A 340 26.12 -8.29 17.89
N TYR A 341 25.27 -8.61 16.92
CA TYR A 341 24.68 -9.94 16.81
C TYR A 341 25.71 -11.01 16.42
N ALA A 342 26.61 -10.71 15.48
CA ALA A 342 27.67 -11.62 15.09
C ALA A 342 28.62 -11.93 16.25
N SER A 343 28.95 -10.93 17.07
CA SER A 343 29.86 -11.09 18.22
C SER A 343 29.31 -11.99 19.34
N VAL A 344 27.98 -12.17 19.43
CA VAL A 344 27.37 -13.17 20.32
C VAL A 344 27.14 -14.52 19.63
N ASN A 345 27.18 -14.57 18.30
CA ASN A 345 27.02 -15.77 17.46
C ASN A 345 28.36 -16.23 16.86
N ARG A 346 29.36 -16.41 17.72
CA ARG A 346 30.72 -16.76 17.32
C ARG A 346 30.85 -18.23 16.92
N TYR A 347 31.84 -18.53 16.10
CA TYR A 347 32.20 -19.90 15.72
C TYR A 347 33.71 -20.02 15.50
N HIS A 348 34.25 -21.22 15.64
CA HIS A 348 35.69 -21.46 15.47
C HIS A 348 35.90 -22.43 14.31
N PRO A 349 36.34 -21.97 13.13
CA PRO A 349 36.32 -22.77 11.90
C PRO A 349 37.14 -24.05 12.02
N ILE A 350 38.35 -24.00 12.59
CA ILE A 350 39.20 -25.19 12.77
C ILE A 350 38.58 -26.16 13.79
N ARG A 351 38.15 -25.67 14.96
CA ARG A 351 37.56 -26.52 16.00
C ARG A 351 36.28 -27.19 15.51
N ASP A 352 35.44 -26.45 14.81
CA ASP A 352 34.17 -26.96 14.31
C ASP A 352 34.39 -27.97 13.17
N TYR A 353 35.37 -27.71 12.29
CA TYR A 353 35.83 -28.68 11.30
C TYR A 353 36.34 -29.96 11.96
N LEU A 354 37.26 -29.85 12.93
CA LEU A 354 37.82 -31.00 13.64
C LEU A 354 36.75 -31.79 14.42
N ARG A 355 35.74 -31.14 14.98
CA ARG A 355 34.61 -31.80 15.66
C ARG A 355 33.69 -32.56 14.71
N TYR A 356 33.65 -32.17 13.44
CA TYR A 356 32.87 -32.87 12.42
C TYR A 356 33.61 -34.08 11.84
N LEU A 357 34.93 -34.16 12.00
CA LEU A 357 35.71 -35.32 11.55
C LEU A 357 35.51 -36.51 12.49
N ALA A 358 35.29 -37.68 11.89
CA ALA A 358 35.37 -38.95 12.60
C ALA A 358 36.84 -39.40 12.65
N TRP A 359 37.33 -39.74 13.85
CA TRP A 359 38.63 -40.38 13.97
C TRP A 359 38.56 -41.79 13.38
N ASP A 360 39.54 -42.15 12.55
CA ASP A 360 39.62 -43.43 11.86
C ASP A 360 40.33 -44.53 12.67
N GLY A 361 40.71 -44.23 13.91
CA GLY A 361 41.34 -45.18 14.83
C GLY A 361 42.86 -45.29 14.68
N GLU A 362 43.46 -44.60 13.71
CA GLU A 362 44.90 -44.68 13.42
C GLU A 362 45.66 -43.47 13.97
N ASN A 363 46.90 -43.67 14.40
CA ASN A 363 47.78 -42.59 14.87
C ASN A 363 48.63 -42.01 13.73
N HIS A 364 47.98 -41.29 12.81
CA HIS A 364 48.64 -40.67 11.66
C HIS A 364 49.68 -39.63 12.04
N LEU A 365 49.44 -38.87 13.11
CA LEU A 365 50.38 -37.86 13.62
C LEU A 365 51.69 -38.50 14.10
N GLY A 366 51.61 -39.64 14.80
CA GLY A 366 52.77 -40.42 15.19
C GLY A 366 53.55 -40.96 13.99
N ARG A 367 52.84 -41.49 12.97
CA ARG A 367 53.47 -41.95 11.72
C ARG A 367 54.18 -40.82 10.98
N LEU A 368 53.60 -39.61 10.95
CA LEU A 368 54.19 -38.43 10.33
C LEU A 368 55.45 -37.94 11.08
N LEU A 369 55.39 -37.86 12.41
CA LEU A 369 56.49 -37.37 13.24
C LEU A 369 57.74 -38.27 13.15
N GLY A 370 57.56 -39.57 12.92
CA GLY A 370 58.67 -40.51 12.70
C GLY A 370 59.50 -40.28 11.43
N PHE A 371 59.06 -39.40 10.51
CA PHE A 371 59.85 -39.01 9.33
C PHE A 371 60.76 -37.79 9.59
N PHE A 372 60.65 -37.15 10.75
CA PHE A 372 61.44 -35.99 11.13
C PHE A 372 62.58 -36.32 12.12
N GLU A 373 62.84 -37.62 12.37
CA GLU A 373 64.01 -38.13 13.11
C GLU A 373 65.22 -38.41 12.20
#